data_AF-A0A844IAL3-F1
#
_entry.id   AF-A0A844IAL3-F1
#
_cell.length_a   1.000
_cell.length_b   1.000
_cell.length_c   1.000
_cell.angle_alpha   90.00
_cell.angle_beta   90.00
_cell.angle_gamma   90.00
#
_symmetry.space_group_name_H-M   'P 1'
#
loop_
_entity.id
_entity.type
_entity.pdbx_description
1 polymer ?
#
loop_
_entity_poly.entity_id
_entity_poly.type
_entity_poly.pdbx_seq_one_letter_code
_entity_poly.pdbx_strand_id
1 'polypeptide(L)'
;MDEVVRKVAALGLPGVLLVVTMAATGLAGGAAITTALAALGGPFGMIGGIAALGVAGLVADALGKYGIDGLLTGIYLERKKKEPVAKLCKEIDDLPISSDLKRKLRDAIGC
;
A
#
# COMPACT_ATOMS: atom_id res chain seq x y z
N MET A 1 -8.50 9.32 11.34
CA MET A 1 -7.70 8.36 10.54
C MET A 1 -7.20 9.13 9.35
N ASP A 2 -5.88 9.08 9.10
CA ASP A 2 -5.21 9.84 8.05
C ASP A 2 -5.90 9.71 6.69
N GLU A 3 -6.10 10.83 6.00
CA GLU A 3 -6.66 10.89 4.65
C GLU A 3 -5.88 9.96 3.70
N VAL A 4 -4.55 9.91 3.87
CA VAL A 4 -3.64 9.05 3.09
C VAL A 4 -3.95 7.57 3.32
N VAL A 5 -4.09 7.14 4.58
CA VAL A 5 -4.43 5.76 4.93
C VAL A 5 -5.76 5.35 4.27
N ARG A 6 -6.76 6.24 4.30
CA ARG A 6 -8.07 5.98 3.70
C ARG A 6 -8.01 5.90 2.17
N LYS A 7 -7.20 6.74 1.53
CA LYS A 7 -7.00 6.72 0.06
C LYS A 7 -6.25 5.47 -0.38
N VAL A 8 -5.21 5.06 0.34
CA VAL A 8 -4.46 3.83 0.06
C VAL A 8 -5.32 2.59 0.36
N ALA A 9 -6.11 2.60 1.44
CA ALA A 9 -7.07 1.53 1.73
C ALA A 9 -8.16 1.40 0.65
N ALA A 10 -8.57 2.51 0.02
CA ALA A 10 -9.53 2.48 -1.08
C ALA A 10 -8.98 1.83 -2.36
N LEU A 11 -7.65 1.80 -2.55
CA LEU A 11 -7.00 1.07 -3.64
C LEU A 11 -6.98 -0.44 -3.42
N GLY A 12 -7.26 -0.92 -2.19
CA GLY A 12 -7.28 -2.36 -1.86
C GLY A 12 -5.90 -3.01 -1.92
N LEU A 13 -5.85 -4.27 -2.37
CA LEU A 13 -4.62 -5.06 -2.51
C LEU A 13 -3.53 -4.35 -3.35
N PRO A 14 -3.84 -3.72 -4.51
CA PRO A 14 -2.87 -2.90 -5.24
C PRO A 14 -2.19 -1.81 -4.41
N GLY A 15 -2.93 -1.16 -3.51
CA GLY A 15 -2.38 -0.15 -2.61
C GLY A 15 -1.41 -0.74 -1.58
N VAL A 16 -1.73 -1.93 -1.04
CA VAL A 16 -0.86 -2.65 -0.11
C VAL A 16 0.44 -3.08 -0.80
N LEU A 17 0.37 -3.64 -2.02
CA LEU A 17 1.58 -3.99 -2.78
C LEU A 17 2.44 -2.77 -3.07
N LEU A 18 1.84 -1.62 -3.38
CA LEU A 18 2.58 -0.39 -3.62
C LEU A 18 3.33 0.07 -2.36
N VAL A 19 2.69 0.04 -1.19
CA VAL A 19 3.35 0.35 0.10
C VAL A 19 4.49 -0.63 0.39
N VAL A 20 4.25 -1.93 0.21
CA VAL A 20 5.25 -2.98 0.49
C VAL A 20 6.45 -2.86 -0.45
N THR A 21 6.20 -2.66 -1.74
CA THR A 21 7.28 -2.49 -2.73
C THR A 21 8.07 -1.22 -2.48
N MET A 22 7.41 -0.09 -2.20
CA MET A 22 8.09 1.16 -1.85
C MET A 22 8.89 1.06 -0.55
N ALA A 23 8.39 0.32 0.45
CA ALA A 23 9.13 0.11 1.68
C ALA A 23 10.34 -0.83 1.50
N ALA A 24 10.22 -1.83 0.61
CA ALA A 24 11.29 -2.78 0.31
C ALA A 24 12.38 -2.21 -0.62
N THR A 25 12.01 -1.35 -1.57
CA THR A 25 12.90 -0.84 -2.62
C THR A 25 13.21 0.65 -2.52
N GLY A 26 12.57 1.36 -1.58
CA GLY A 26 12.60 2.82 -1.50
C GLY A 26 11.76 3.48 -2.60
N LEU A 27 11.93 4.80 -2.77
CA LEU A 27 11.21 5.60 -3.78
C LEU A 27 11.48 5.12 -5.22
N ALA A 28 12.57 4.40 -5.44
CA ALA A 28 13.02 3.93 -6.75
C ALA A 28 12.15 2.82 -7.36
N GLY A 29 11.69 1.83 -6.57
CA GLY A 29 10.88 0.74 -7.13
C GLY A 29 9.44 1.14 -7.43
N GLY A 30 8.86 2.07 -6.67
CA GLY A 30 7.57 2.69 -7.00
C GLY A 30 7.62 3.51 -8.29
N ALA A 31 8.73 4.23 -8.53
CA ALA A 31 8.96 4.94 -9.78
C ALA A 31 9.13 3.99 -10.98
N ALA A 32 9.81 2.85 -10.81
CA ALA A 32 9.98 1.86 -11.89
C ALA A 32 8.64 1.21 -12.30
N ILE A 33 7.77 0.87 -11.35
CA ILE A 33 6.46 0.27 -11.65
C ILE A 33 5.52 1.30 -12.29
N THR A 34 5.54 2.56 -11.83
CA THR A 34 4.69 3.63 -12.37
C THR A 34 5.17 4.12 -13.73
N THR A 35 6.49 4.18 -13.98
CA THR A 35 7.04 4.46 -15.30
C THR A 35 6.76 3.34 -16.30
N ALA A 36 6.84 2.07 -15.88
CA ALA A 36 6.44 0.94 -16.74
C ALA A 36 4.94 1.01 -17.09
N LEU A 37 4.07 1.38 -16.14
CA LEU A 37 2.63 1.53 -16.36
C LEU A 37 2.28 2.77 -17.19
N ALA A 38 3.00 3.88 -16.98
CA ALA A 38 2.87 5.11 -17.76
C ALA A 38 3.36 4.93 -19.20
N ALA A 39 4.44 4.15 -19.40
CA ALA A 39 4.99 3.82 -20.71
C ALA A 39 4.04 2.92 -21.54
N LEU A 40 3.26 2.06 -20.88
CA LEU A 40 2.24 1.22 -21.53
C LEU A 40 0.96 2.00 -21.93
N GLY A 41 0.78 3.26 -21.51
CA GLY A 41 -0.50 3.98 -21.57
C GLY A 41 -0.68 5.09 -22.63
N GLY A 42 0.27 5.32 -23.54
CA GLY A 42 0.14 6.37 -24.57
C GLY A 42 -0.05 7.80 -23.99
N PRO A 43 -0.79 8.74 -24.62
CA PRO A 43 -1.00 10.11 -24.12
C PRO A 43 -1.65 10.18 -22.71
N PHE A 44 -2.36 9.14 -22.30
CA PHE A 44 -2.86 8.97 -20.92
C PHE A 44 -1.76 8.64 -19.91
N GLY A 45 -0.58 8.21 -20.38
CA GLY A 45 0.59 7.90 -19.57
C GLY A 45 1.12 9.10 -18.78
N MET A 46 0.94 10.33 -19.27
CA MET A 46 1.35 11.52 -18.52
C MET A 46 0.39 11.82 -17.36
N ILE A 47 -0.93 11.70 -17.59
CA ILE A 47 -1.93 11.87 -16.53
C ILE A 47 -1.83 10.73 -15.51
N GLY A 48 -1.70 9.49 -15.99
CA GLY A 48 -1.48 8.32 -15.15
C GLY A 48 -0.18 8.43 -14.35
N GLY A 49 0.88 8.94 -14.97
CA GLY A 49 2.17 9.21 -14.33
C GLY A 49 2.06 10.25 -13.22
N ILE A 50 1.38 11.37 -13.45
CA ILE A 50 1.17 12.42 -12.42
C ILE A 50 0.29 11.90 -11.28
N ALA A 51 -0.80 11.20 -11.60
CA ALA A 51 -1.67 10.60 -10.58
C ALA A 51 -0.89 9.59 -9.72
N ALA A 52 -0.09 8.73 -10.35
CA ALA A 52 0.73 7.75 -9.67
C ALA A 52 1.83 8.39 -8.82
N LEU A 53 2.49 9.45 -9.32
CA LEU A 53 3.45 10.25 -8.55
C LEU A 53 2.79 10.93 -7.35
N GLY A 54 1.57 11.45 -7.50
CA GLY A 54 0.80 12.01 -6.39
C GLY A 54 0.54 10.99 -5.29
N VAL A 55 0.07 9.79 -5.65
CA VAL A 55 -0.15 8.70 -4.69
C VAL A 55 1.16 8.21 -4.07
N ALA A 56 2.21 8.01 -4.88
CA ALA A 56 3.52 7.60 -4.38
C ALA A 56 4.12 8.63 -3.42
N GLY A 57 4.00 9.93 -3.70
CA GLY A 57 4.43 11.00 -2.81
C GLY A 57 3.72 10.96 -1.45
N LEU A 58 2.39 10.76 -1.46
CA LEU A 58 1.61 10.60 -0.22
C LEU A 58 2.01 9.34 0.57
N VAL A 59 2.24 8.22 -0.13
CA VAL A 59 2.71 6.98 0.50
C VAL A 59 4.10 7.15 1.09
N ALA A 60 5.01 7.85 0.39
CA ALA A 60 6.36 8.12 0.86
C ALA A 60 6.35 8.99 2.14
N ASP A 61 5.54 10.04 2.18
CA ASP A 61 5.36 10.88 3.37
C ASP A 61 4.77 10.06 4.54
N ALA A 62 3.76 9.23 4.28
CA ALA A 62 3.17 8.37 5.31
C ALA A 62 4.14 7.29 5.81
N LEU A 63 4.96 6.71 4.94
CA LEU A 63 6.04 5.79 5.31
C LEU A 63 7.08 6.50 6.18
N GLY A 64 7.42 7.75 5.88
CA GLY A 64 8.32 8.56 6.69
C GLY A 64 7.78 8.92 8.07
N LYS A 65 6.47 9.19 8.17
CA LYS A 65 5.80 9.57 9.44
C LYS A 65 5.42 8.39 10.34
N TYR A 66 4.88 7.33 9.75
CA TYR A 66 4.26 6.21 10.49
C TYR A 66 5.06 4.91 10.41
N GLY A 67 6.06 4.83 9.53
CA GLY A 67 6.76 3.59 9.22
C GLY A 67 5.86 2.58 8.49
N ILE A 68 6.48 1.48 8.04
CA ILE A 68 5.77 0.42 7.32
C ILE A 68 4.73 -0.28 8.21
N ASP A 69 5.05 -0.53 9.47
CA ASP A 69 4.18 -1.16 10.46
C ASP A 69 2.89 -0.34 10.68
N GLY A 70 3.04 0.95 11.01
CA GLY A 70 1.92 1.83 11.32
C GLY A 70 1.02 2.09 10.11
N LEU A 71 1.62 2.28 8.93
CA LEU A 71 0.88 2.49 7.69
C LEU A 71 0.06 1.26 7.28
N LEU A 72 0.69 0.07 7.25
CA LEU A 72 -0.03 -1.18 6.91
C LEU A 72 -1.13 -1.48 7.92
N THR A 73 -0.85 -1.30 9.21
CA THR A 73 -1.85 -1.52 10.26
C THR A 73 -3.06 -0.60 10.09
N GLY A 74 -2.83 0.68 9.82
CA GLY A 74 -3.91 1.64 9.54
C GLY A 74 -4.75 1.24 8.31
N ILE A 75 -4.10 0.79 7.23
CA ILE A 75 -4.78 0.37 6.01
C ILE A 75 -5.67 -0.86 6.27
N TYR A 76 -5.14 -1.87 6.97
CA TYR A 76 -5.88 -3.09 7.27
C TYR A 76 -7.02 -2.87 8.26
N LEU A 77 -6.85 -1.99 9.26
CA LEU A 77 -7.92 -1.58 10.16
C LEU A 77 -9.06 -0.86 9.42
N GLU A 78 -8.75 -0.03 8.43
CA GLU A 78 -9.76 0.63 7.61
C GLU A 78 -10.46 -0.36 6.66
N ARG A 79 -9.72 -1.31 6.07
CA ARG A 79 -10.30 -2.37 5.22
C ARG A 79 -11.16 -3.35 6.02
N LYS A 80 -10.84 -3.64 7.28
CA LYS A 80 -11.66 -4.46 8.19
C LYS A 80 -13.09 -3.93 8.36
N LYS A 81 -13.32 -2.63 8.17
CA LYS A 81 -14.68 -2.05 8.23
C LYS A 81 -15.55 -2.38 7.02
N LYS A 82 -14.93 -2.77 5.89
CA LYS A 82 -15.61 -2.99 4.60
C LYS A 82 -15.51 -4.43 4.10
N GLU A 83 -14.49 -5.17 4.54
CA GLU A 83 -14.19 -6.52 4.08
C GLU A 83 -14.14 -7.51 5.26
N PRO A 84 -14.46 -8.79 5.03
CA PRO A 84 -14.43 -9.80 6.08
C PRO A 84 -12.99 -10.09 6.52
N VAL A 85 -12.81 -10.21 7.84
CA VAL A 85 -11.51 -10.46 8.49
C VAL A 85 -10.82 -11.70 7.92
N ALA A 86 -11.54 -12.80 7.67
CA ALA A 86 -10.98 -14.02 7.09
C ALA A 86 -10.31 -13.82 5.72
N LYS A 87 -10.82 -12.90 4.90
CA LYS A 87 -10.23 -12.56 3.59
C LYS A 87 -8.94 -11.77 3.78
N LEU A 88 -8.94 -10.80 4.69
CA LEU A 88 -7.77 -9.99 5.01
C LEU A 88 -6.63 -10.83 5.59
N CYS A 89 -6.95 -11.85 6.40
CA CYS A 89 -5.94 -12.70 7.01
C CYS A 89 -5.27 -13.64 6.00
N LYS A 90 -6.04 -14.20 5.05
CA LYS A 90 -5.45 -14.90 3.89
C LYS A 90 -4.56 -13.97 3.07
N GLU A 91 -5.03 -12.74 2.83
CA GLU A 91 -4.25 -11.74 2.08
C GLU A 91 -2.89 -11.47 2.74
N ILE A 92 -2.87 -11.27 4.07
CA ILE A 92 -1.64 -11.05 4.86
C ILE A 92 -0.69 -12.26 4.79
N ASP A 93 -1.22 -13.48 4.72
CA ASP A 93 -0.40 -14.69 4.56
C ASP A 93 0.30 -14.74 3.20
N ASP A 94 -0.39 -14.36 2.13
CA ASP A 94 0.16 -14.34 0.77
C ASP A 94 1.12 -13.17 0.50
N LEU A 95 1.14 -12.15 1.37
CA LEU A 95 2.01 -10.99 1.19
C LEU A 95 3.50 -11.35 1.31
N PRO A 96 4.37 -10.88 0.40
CA PRO A 96 5.82 -11.08 0.46
C PRO A 96 6.48 -10.11 1.46
N ILE A 97 6.07 -10.17 2.73
CA ILE A 97 6.59 -9.38 3.86
C ILE A 97 7.17 -10.31 4.93
N SER A 98 7.96 -9.74 5.87
CA SER A 98 8.56 -10.51 6.96
C SER A 98 7.51 -11.11 7.90
N SER A 99 7.84 -12.27 8.48
CA SER A 99 6.97 -13.03 9.39
C SER A 99 6.52 -12.20 10.60
N ASP A 100 7.41 -11.36 11.15
CA ASP A 100 7.09 -10.44 12.24
C ASP A 100 6.04 -9.41 11.87
N LEU A 101 6.12 -8.85 10.66
CA LEU A 101 5.13 -7.89 10.15
C LEU A 101 3.77 -8.58 9.96
N LYS A 102 3.76 -9.81 9.43
CA LYS A 102 2.53 -10.62 9.31
C LYS A 102 1.87 -10.85 10.67
N ARG A 103 2.66 -11.18 11.69
CA ARG A 103 2.17 -11.41 13.05
C ARG A 103 1.54 -10.14 13.63
N LYS A 104 2.24 -9.00 13.53
CA LYS A 104 1.70 -7.71 13.99
C LYS A 104 0.40 -7.33 13.30
N LEU A 105 0.31 -7.54 11.98
CA LEU A 105 -0.91 -7.24 11.21
C LEU A 105 -2.08 -8.12 11.63
N ARG A 106 -1.84 -9.41 11.85
CA ARG A 106 -2.82 -10.35 12.42
C ARG A 106 -3.34 -9.90 13.78
N ASP A 107 -2.42 -9.65 14.71
CA ASP A 107 -2.75 -9.18 16.07
C ASP A 107 -3.59 -7.89 16.01
N ALA A 108 -3.25 -6.97 15.11
CA ALA A 108 -3.97 -5.71 14.95
C ALA A 108 -5.40 -5.88 14.42
N ILE A 109 -5.64 -6.83 13.51
CA ILE A 109 -6.98 -7.06 12.94
C ILE A 109 -7.79 -8.14 13.64
N GLY A 110 -7.20 -8.90 14.57
CA GLY A 110 -7.86 -9.97 15.32
C GLY A 110 -7.91 -11.30 14.56
N CYS A 111 -6.79 -11.63 13.93
CA CYS A 111 -6.40 -12.97 13.51
C CYS A 111 -5.06 -13.32 14.19
#